data_AF-A0A956CU09-F1
#
_entry.id   AF-A0A956CU09-F1
#
_cell.length_a   1.000
_cell.length_b   1.000
_cell.length_c   1.000
_cell.angle_alpha   90.00
_cell.angle_beta   90.00
_cell.angle_gamma   90.00
#
_symmetry.space_group_name_H-M   'P 1'
#
loop_
_entity.id
_entity.type
_entity.pdbx_description
1 polymer ?
#
loop_
_entity_poly.entity_id
_entity_poly.type
_entity_poly.pdbx_seq_one_letter_code
_entity_poly.pdbx_strand_id
1 'polypeptide(L)'
;MRPAALLLALLAGCGPSTPETDAALPTDAALPTDAADTPDAGPPMLAWEPCPVRTEGVGMDAECGTMDVPLDWDRPEGPMLEIFVKRIRAAEPRRGALFLVNGGLVSSGVDLEVAAVQFFAPVAPDMDLYIPDHRGTGRSTRLACPELEDPATAEVPVEALDACRASLEARWGDDLARFGTTSAAHDLDALVRVRANRHASERTTRPSEPSDVLRNPARSEPSARSNPARSEPPSEPSDVL
;
A
#
# COMPACT_ATOMS: atom_id res chain seq x y z
N MET A 1 -66.20 23.12 -10.83
CA MET A 1 -65.09 23.47 -11.75
C MET A 1 -63.96 22.48 -11.47
N ARG A 2 -63.64 21.62 -12.44
CA ARG A 2 -62.75 20.45 -12.30
C ARG A 2 -61.35 20.79 -12.82
N PRO A 3 -60.27 20.24 -12.24
CA PRO A 3 -58.88 20.59 -12.57
C PRO A 3 -58.44 19.94 -13.88
N ALA A 4 -57.71 20.70 -14.71
CA ALA A 4 -57.10 20.21 -15.95
C ALA A 4 -55.68 19.69 -15.65
N ALA A 5 -55.48 18.40 -15.86
CA ALA A 5 -54.18 17.74 -15.87
C ALA A 5 -53.50 17.98 -17.23
N LEU A 6 -52.25 18.45 -17.22
CA LEU A 6 -51.43 18.60 -18.42
C LEU A 6 -50.59 17.32 -18.58
N LEU A 7 -50.87 16.59 -19.66
CA LEU A 7 -50.21 15.36 -20.06
C LEU A 7 -49.01 15.72 -20.97
N LEU A 8 -47.77 15.44 -20.55
CA LEU A 8 -46.58 15.65 -21.39
C LEU A 8 -46.20 14.31 -22.06
N ALA A 9 -46.34 14.26 -23.39
CA ALA A 9 -46.13 13.07 -24.19
C ALA A 9 -44.65 12.84 -24.53
N LEU A 10 -44.17 11.61 -24.35
CA LEU A 10 -42.89 11.13 -24.90
C LEU A 10 -43.01 10.93 -26.41
N LEU A 11 -42.13 11.57 -27.18
CA LEU A 11 -41.93 11.26 -28.60
C LEU A 11 -40.64 10.46 -28.76
N ALA A 12 -40.81 9.16 -29.05
CA ALA A 12 -39.77 8.31 -29.58
C ALA A 12 -39.51 8.69 -31.05
N GLY A 13 -38.34 9.26 -31.33
CA GLY A 13 -37.86 9.57 -32.68
C GLY A 13 -36.79 8.57 -33.10
N CYS A 14 -37.13 7.72 -34.06
CA CYS A 14 -36.20 6.82 -34.76
C CYS A 14 -35.43 7.65 -35.81
N GLY A 15 -34.10 7.74 -35.69
CA GLY A 15 -33.21 8.40 -36.65
C GLY A 15 -32.48 7.38 -37.52
N PRO A 16 -32.18 7.70 -38.80
CA PRO A 16 -31.71 6.74 -39.80
C PRO A 16 -30.26 6.31 -39.58
N SER A 17 -30.02 5.01 -39.77
CA SER A 17 -28.71 4.36 -39.76
C SER A 17 -27.87 4.84 -40.94
N THR A 18 -26.76 5.51 -40.66
CA THR A 18 -25.68 5.74 -41.65
C THR A 18 -24.78 4.51 -41.71
N PRO A 19 -24.34 4.08 -42.91
CA PRO A 19 -23.50 2.90 -43.07
C PRO A 19 -22.11 3.11 -42.46
N GLU A 20 -21.65 2.09 -41.73
CA GLU A 20 -20.25 1.92 -41.30
C GLU A 20 -19.32 2.10 -42.50
N THR A 21 -18.53 3.18 -42.45
CA THR A 21 -17.29 3.24 -43.23
C THR A 21 -16.24 2.57 -42.36
N ASP A 22 -15.78 1.39 -42.77
CA ASP A 22 -14.59 0.73 -42.26
C ASP A 22 -13.38 1.66 -42.43
N ALA A 23 -13.18 2.55 -41.46
CA ALA A 23 -11.92 3.23 -41.29
C ALA A 23 -10.98 2.25 -40.57
N ALA A 24 -10.17 1.56 -41.36
CA ALA A 24 -9.06 0.76 -40.89
C ALA A 24 -8.26 1.55 -39.84
N LEU A 25 -8.08 0.93 -38.66
CA LEU A 25 -7.24 1.43 -37.59
C LEU A 25 -5.82 1.68 -38.15
N PRO A 26 -5.24 2.89 -37.99
CA PRO A 26 -3.81 3.04 -38.23
C PRO A 26 -3.08 2.20 -37.19
N THR A 27 -2.50 1.10 -37.65
CA THR A 27 -1.49 0.34 -36.94
C THR A 27 -0.18 1.11 -37.08
N ASP A 28 0.56 1.23 -35.98
CA ASP A 28 1.82 1.96 -35.79
C ASP A 28 1.73 3.50 -35.70
N ALA A 29 1.23 3.97 -34.55
CA ALA A 29 1.80 5.15 -33.91
C ALA A 29 2.70 4.68 -32.76
N ALA A 30 3.97 4.43 -33.07
CA ALA A 30 5.00 4.27 -32.05
C ALA A 30 5.04 5.54 -31.21
N LEU A 31 4.77 5.42 -29.91
CA LEU A 31 4.95 6.51 -28.96
C LEU A 31 6.43 6.94 -29.00
N PRO A 32 6.73 8.24 -29.16
CA PRO A 32 8.11 8.70 -29.05
C PRO A 32 8.61 8.40 -27.65
N THR A 33 9.52 7.42 -27.55
CA THR A 33 10.34 7.19 -26.37
C THR A 33 11.48 8.20 -26.41
N ASP A 34 11.17 9.45 -26.09
CA ASP A 34 12.15 10.37 -25.52
C ASP A 34 11.90 10.37 -24.01
N ALA A 35 12.39 9.32 -23.37
CA ALA A 35 12.77 9.40 -21.97
C ALA A 35 13.97 10.36 -21.94
N ALA A 36 13.68 11.65 -21.78
CA ALA A 36 14.71 12.60 -21.38
C ALA A 36 15.33 12.05 -20.10
N ASP A 37 16.63 11.78 -20.18
CA ASP A 37 17.50 11.35 -19.10
C ASP A 37 17.63 12.55 -18.14
N THR A 38 16.58 12.80 -17.37
CA THR A 38 16.64 13.67 -16.19
C THR A 38 17.64 13.02 -15.25
N PRO A 39 18.63 13.75 -14.70
CA PRO A 39 19.50 13.21 -13.68
C PRO A 39 18.64 12.54 -12.61
N ASP A 40 18.75 11.22 -12.48
CA ASP A 40 18.08 10.45 -11.43
C ASP A 40 18.66 10.97 -10.12
N ALA A 41 17.95 11.91 -9.49
CA ALA A 41 18.13 12.19 -8.08
C ALA A 41 17.87 10.85 -7.39
N GLY A 42 18.96 10.15 -7.05
CA GLY A 42 18.90 8.75 -6.65
C GLY A 42 17.82 8.51 -5.60
N PRO A 43 17.22 7.31 -5.56
CA PRO A 43 16.02 7.03 -4.78
C PRO A 43 16.24 7.49 -3.33
N PRO A 44 15.28 8.20 -2.75
CA PRO A 44 15.49 8.84 -1.49
C PRO A 44 15.80 7.80 -0.41
N MET A 45 16.82 8.07 0.39
CA MET A 45 17.28 7.11 1.38
C MET A 45 16.34 7.11 2.59
N LEU A 46 15.96 5.91 3.05
CA LEU A 46 15.11 5.72 4.23
C LEU A 46 15.90 4.97 5.30
N ALA A 47 16.33 5.71 6.33
CA ALA A 47 16.98 5.15 7.51
C ALA A 47 15.92 4.68 8.51
N TRP A 48 16.00 3.42 8.92
CA TRP A 48 15.06 2.82 9.86
C TRP A 48 15.60 2.86 11.28
N GLU A 49 14.76 3.29 12.20
CA GLU A 49 14.98 3.19 13.64
C GLU A 49 13.83 2.42 14.30
N PRO A 50 14.08 1.64 15.37
CA PRO A 50 12.99 0.98 16.07
C PRO A 50 12.08 2.02 16.74
N CYS A 51 10.78 1.76 16.74
CA CYS A 51 9.78 2.65 17.32
C CYS A 51 8.57 1.86 17.86
N PRO A 52 7.74 2.48 18.72
CA PRO A 52 6.50 1.85 19.13
C PRO A 52 5.52 1.68 17.96
N VAL A 53 4.80 0.56 17.97
CA VAL A 53 3.72 0.30 16.99
C VAL A 53 2.70 1.43 17.00
N ARG A 54 2.26 1.87 18.19
CA ARG A 54 1.36 3.02 18.36
C ARG A 54 2.17 4.27 18.64
N THR A 55 1.85 5.39 18.01
CA THR A 55 2.59 6.65 18.14
C THR A 55 2.75 7.13 19.60
N GLU A 56 1.74 6.94 20.43
CA GLU A 56 1.77 7.26 21.87
C GLU A 56 1.99 6.01 22.76
N GLY A 57 2.43 4.91 22.15
CA GLY A 57 2.62 3.62 22.82
C GLY A 57 3.99 3.45 23.45
N VAL A 58 4.18 2.29 24.06
CA VAL A 58 5.47 1.80 24.55
C VAL A 58 5.88 0.56 23.74
N GLY A 59 7.18 0.24 23.73
CA GLY A 59 7.74 -0.87 22.96
C GLY A 59 8.47 -0.42 21.70
N MET A 60 9.16 -1.35 21.02
CA MET A 60 10.00 -1.09 19.83
C MET A 60 9.73 -2.12 18.72
N ASP A 61 8.49 -2.58 18.63
CA ASP A 61 8.07 -3.68 17.74
C ASP A 61 7.75 -3.22 16.30
N ALA A 62 7.95 -1.94 15.99
CA ALA A 62 7.90 -1.38 14.65
C ALA A 62 9.23 -0.71 14.30
N GLU A 63 9.37 -0.33 13.04
CA GLU A 63 10.45 0.52 12.56
C GLU A 63 9.86 1.78 11.96
N CYS A 64 10.44 2.93 12.26
CA CYS A 64 10.04 4.23 11.74
C CYS A 64 11.21 4.82 10.95
N GLY A 65 10.90 5.70 10.01
CA GLY A 65 11.91 6.43 9.27
C GLY A 65 11.30 7.57 8.48
N THR A 66 12.16 8.47 8.02
CA THR A 66 11.78 9.59 7.17
C THR A 66 12.50 9.48 5.83
N MET A 67 11.75 9.73 4.76
CA MET A 67 12.21 9.79 3.38
C MET A 67 12.09 11.24 2.91
N ASP A 68 13.16 11.80 2.35
CA ASP A 68 13.11 13.11 1.71
C ASP A 68 12.58 12.99 0.29
N VAL A 69 11.59 13.79 -0.08
CA VAL A 69 11.06 13.87 -1.45
C VAL A 69 11.07 15.31 -1.93
N PRO A 70 11.12 15.60 -3.23
CA PRO A 70 10.96 16.97 -3.68
C PRO A 70 9.56 17.49 -3.35
N LEU A 71 9.51 18.76 -2.93
CA LEU A 71 8.26 19.52 -2.83
C LEU A 71 7.53 19.46 -4.16
N ASP A 72 8.27 19.70 -5.25
CA ASP A 72 7.77 19.71 -6.61
C ASP A 72 8.45 18.61 -7.44
N TRP A 73 7.70 17.56 -7.80
CA TRP A 73 8.23 16.46 -8.61
C TRP A 73 8.61 16.87 -10.05
N ASP A 74 8.13 18.03 -10.54
CA ASP A 74 8.58 18.61 -11.81
C ASP A 74 9.94 19.33 -11.67
N ARG A 75 10.37 19.61 -10.43
CA ARG A 75 11.63 20.28 -10.08
C ARG A 75 12.34 19.51 -8.96
N PRO A 76 12.90 18.32 -9.26
CA PRO A 76 13.43 17.39 -8.24
C PRO A 76 14.64 17.93 -7.47
N GLU A 77 15.33 18.93 -7.99
CA GLU A 77 16.48 19.59 -7.35
C GLU A 77 16.06 20.75 -6.40
N GLY A 78 14.75 20.96 -6.23
CA GLY A 78 14.18 22.04 -5.43
C GLY A 78 14.14 21.77 -3.92
N PRO A 79 13.31 22.53 -3.18
CA PRO A 79 13.05 22.28 -1.78
C PRO A 79 12.56 20.85 -1.54
N MET A 80 12.98 20.25 -0.42
CA MET A 80 12.59 18.89 -0.05
C MET A 80 11.54 18.90 1.06
N LEU A 81 10.74 17.83 1.11
CA LEU A 81 9.76 17.52 2.13
C LEU A 81 10.13 16.21 2.81
N GLU A 82 9.91 16.16 4.12
CA GLU A 82 10.04 14.94 4.91
C GLU A 82 8.74 14.13 4.85
N ILE A 83 8.86 12.86 4.48
CA ILE A 83 7.78 11.87 4.46
C ILE A 83 8.07 10.78 5.49
N PHE A 84 7.25 10.76 6.54
CA PHE A 84 7.31 9.75 7.58
C PHE A 84 6.70 8.43 7.11
N VAL A 85 7.38 7.34 7.47
CA VAL A 85 6.92 5.98 7.20
C VAL A 85 7.11 5.12 8.43
N LYS A 86 6.06 4.40 8.81
CA LYS A 86 6.12 3.30 9.78
C LYS A 86 6.09 1.96 9.06
N ARG A 87 6.87 0.99 9.53
CA ARG A 87 6.89 -0.38 9.07
C ARG A 87 6.71 -1.35 10.24
N ILE A 88 5.81 -2.29 10.09
CA ILE A 88 5.70 -3.47 10.96
C ILE A 88 6.21 -4.66 10.16
N ARG A 89 7.30 -5.27 10.61
CA ARG A 89 7.91 -6.38 9.89
C ARG A 89 7.12 -7.67 10.08
N ALA A 90 6.94 -8.40 9.00
CA ALA A 90 6.45 -9.76 9.04
C ALA A 90 7.48 -10.72 9.66
N ALA A 91 6.97 -11.84 10.18
CA ALA A 91 7.80 -12.98 10.53
C ALA A 91 8.46 -13.57 9.27
N GLU A 92 9.57 -14.28 9.45
CA GLU A 92 10.20 -15.00 8.34
C GLU A 92 9.45 -16.30 8.04
N PRO A 93 9.39 -16.74 6.77
CA PRO A 93 9.92 -16.06 5.59
C PRO A 93 9.00 -14.92 5.11
N ARG A 94 9.57 -13.74 4.83
CA ARG A 94 8.81 -12.61 4.26
C ARG A 94 8.58 -12.78 2.76
N ARG A 95 7.35 -12.50 2.31
CA ARG A 95 6.93 -12.69 0.91
C ARG A 95 6.62 -11.41 0.16
N GLY A 96 6.28 -10.34 0.87
CA GLY A 96 5.90 -9.09 0.24
C GLY A 96 5.68 -7.95 1.23
N ALA A 97 4.95 -6.93 0.77
CA ALA A 97 4.54 -5.82 1.60
C ALA A 97 3.12 -5.35 1.24
N LEU A 98 2.40 -4.84 2.23
CA LEU A 98 1.12 -4.15 2.09
C LEU A 98 1.31 -2.70 2.49
N PHE A 99 0.87 -1.78 1.63
CA PHE A 99 0.87 -0.35 1.91
C PHE A 99 -0.51 0.08 2.39
N LEU A 100 -0.60 0.50 3.64
CA LEU A 100 -1.80 0.98 4.29
C LEU A 100 -1.81 2.50 4.18
N VAL A 101 -2.53 3.00 3.18
CA VAL A 101 -2.60 4.42 2.85
C VAL A 101 -3.91 4.97 3.42
N ASN A 102 -3.82 5.91 4.35
CA ASN A 102 -5.01 6.48 4.97
C ASN A 102 -5.63 7.55 4.07
N GLY A 103 -6.84 7.30 3.59
CA GLY A 103 -7.61 8.28 2.84
C GLY A 103 -8.33 9.27 3.75
N GLY A 104 -9.01 10.25 3.14
CA GLY A 104 -9.69 11.34 3.85
C GLY A 104 -8.89 12.63 3.83
N LEU A 105 -9.58 13.75 4.07
CA LEU A 105 -8.93 15.06 4.15
C LEU A 105 -8.22 15.14 5.52
N VAL A 106 -6.91 15.40 5.50
CA VAL A 106 -6.06 15.61 6.69
C VAL A 106 -5.82 14.37 7.57
N SER A 107 -6.26 13.18 7.15
CA SER A 107 -6.06 11.95 7.92
C SER A 107 -4.60 11.47 7.89
N SER A 108 -4.16 10.84 8.98
CA SER A 108 -2.77 10.44 9.20
C SER A 108 -2.63 8.92 9.18
N GLY A 109 -1.47 8.39 8.81
CA GLY A 109 -1.17 6.96 8.94
C GLY A 109 -1.28 6.46 10.39
N VAL A 110 -1.19 7.36 11.38
CA VAL A 110 -1.46 7.05 12.80
C VAL A 110 -2.80 6.32 12.99
N ASP A 111 -3.84 6.71 12.25
CA ASP A 111 -5.18 6.16 12.40
C ASP A 111 -5.26 4.68 11.98
N LEU A 112 -4.29 4.21 11.19
CA LEU A 112 -4.21 2.83 10.70
C LEU A 112 -3.36 1.93 11.60
N GLU A 113 -2.63 2.46 12.58
CA GLU A 113 -1.69 1.68 13.40
C GLU A 113 -2.37 0.55 14.18
N VAL A 114 -3.57 0.82 14.72
CA VAL A 114 -4.36 -0.19 15.43
C VAL A 114 -4.85 -1.27 14.46
N ALA A 115 -5.39 -0.84 13.31
CA ALA A 115 -5.90 -1.77 12.31
C ALA A 115 -4.79 -2.64 11.72
N ALA A 116 -3.59 -2.08 11.54
CA ALA A 116 -2.41 -2.79 11.07
C ALA A 116 -2.11 -4.02 11.95
N VAL A 117 -2.11 -3.85 13.28
CA VAL A 117 -1.81 -4.96 14.20
C VAL A 117 -3.00 -5.87 14.44
N GLN A 118 -4.21 -5.34 14.55
CA GLN A 118 -5.37 -6.15 14.93
C GLN A 118 -6.01 -6.89 13.76
N PHE A 119 -5.89 -6.37 12.53
CA PHE A 119 -6.55 -6.96 11.35
C PHE A 119 -5.55 -7.40 10.29
N PHE A 120 -4.61 -6.55 9.88
CA PHE A 120 -3.76 -6.86 8.74
C PHE A 120 -2.64 -7.84 9.08
N ALA A 121 -1.95 -7.68 10.21
CA ALA A 121 -0.88 -8.59 10.60
C ALA A 121 -1.35 -10.05 10.80
N PRO A 122 -2.53 -10.33 11.38
CA PRO A 122 -3.06 -11.71 11.45
C PRO A 122 -3.47 -12.30 10.09
N VAL A 123 -3.97 -11.48 9.16
CA VAL A 123 -4.47 -11.93 7.86
C VAL A 123 -3.36 -12.07 6.81
N ALA A 124 -2.30 -11.28 6.94
CA ALA A 124 -1.13 -11.28 6.05
C ALA A 124 0.18 -11.39 6.86
N PRO A 125 0.39 -12.48 7.62
CA PRO A 125 1.50 -12.61 8.57
C PRO A 125 2.90 -12.68 7.93
N ASP A 126 2.95 -12.91 6.61
CA ASP A 126 4.15 -13.01 5.77
C ASP A 126 4.41 -11.73 4.93
N MET A 127 3.65 -10.66 5.17
CA MET A 127 3.76 -9.37 4.48
C MET A 127 4.18 -8.24 5.43
N ASP A 128 5.22 -7.49 5.08
CA ASP A 128 5.56 -6.27 5.81
C ASP A 128 4.44 -5.23 5.66
N LEU A 129 4.00 -4.61 6.74
CA LEU A 129 2.99 -3.56 6.69
C LEU A 129 3.68 -2.19 6.69
N TYR A 130 3.44 -1.40 5.65
CA TYR A 130 3.95 -0.04 5.51
C TYR A 130 2.81 0.96 5.71
N ILE A 131 3.02 1.93 6.58
CA ILE A 131 2.03 2.95 6.97
C ILE A 131 2.68 4.32 6.81
N PRO A 132 2.67 4.90 5.60
CA PRO A 132 3.15 6.26 5.37
C PRO A 132 2.12 7.31 5.80
N ASP A 133 2.61 8.46 6.24
CA ASP A 133 1.79 9.67 6.31
C ASP A 133 1.92 10.42 4.97
N HIS A 134 0.80 10.89 4.40
CA HIS A 134 0.84 11.68 3.17
C HIS A 134 1.56 13.02 3.38
N ARG A 135 2.18 13.56 2.33
CA ARG A 135 2.70 14.95 2.37
C ARG A 135 1.63 15.89 2.92
N GLY A 136 2.00 16.70 3.92
CA GLY A 136 1.07 17.64 4.54
C GLY A 136 0.21 17.06 5.65
N THR A 137 0.28 15.76 5.96
CA THR A 137 -0.50 15.15 7.05
C THR A 137 0.40 14.49 8.10
N GLY A 138 -0.16 14.27 9.29
CA GLY A 138 0.52 13.53 10.36
C GLY A 138 1.92 14.06 10.68
N ARG A 139 2.91 13.19 10.50
CA ARG A 139 4.35 13.41 10.74
C ARG A 139 5.12 13.78 9.46
N SER A 140 4.44 13.92 8.32
CA SER A 140 5.02 14.21 7.01
C SER A 140 4.82 15.68 6.62
N THR A 141 5.76 16.55 7.00
CA THR A 141 5.73 18.01 6.67
C THR A 141 4.32 18.62 6.80
N ARG A 142 3.71 18.45 7.97
CA ARG A 142 2.28 18.69 8.20
C ARG A 142 1.85 20.13 7.85
N LEU A 143 0.74 20.26 7.12
CA LEU A 143 0.00 21.51 6.96
C LEU A 143 -0.84 21.76 8.22
N ALA A 144 -0.19 22.23 9.28
CA ALA A 144 -0.82 22.47 10.57
C ALA A 144 -1.63 23.78 10.55
N CYS A 145 -2.81 23.75 11.16
CA CYS A 145 -3.68 24.91 11.37
C CYS A 145 -4.12 24.90 12.84
N PRO A 146 -3.39 25.58 13.73
CA PRO A 146 -3.65 25.55 15.17
C PRO A 146 -5.10 25.87 15.55
N GLU A 147 -5.77 26.74 14.78
CA GLU A 147 -7.16 27.14 14.96
C GLU A 147 -8.16 26.00 14.74
N LEU A 148 -7.73 24.93 14.04
CA LEU A 148 -8.52 23.74 13.71
C LEU A 148 -8.13 22.52 14.55
N GLU A 149 -7.14 22.65 15.44
CA GLU A 149 -6.59 21.53 16.21
C GLU A 149 -7.19 21.39 17.62
N ASP A 150 -8.12 22.25 18.02
CA ASP A 150 -8.82 22.13 19.29
C ASP A 150 -9.89 21.02 19.24
N PRO A 151 -9.70 19.88 19.93
CA PRO A 151 -10.65 18.77 19.92
C PRO A 151 -11.98 19.10 20.61
N ALA A 152 -12.08 20.21 21.35
CA ALA A 152 -13.31 20.68 21.97
C ALA A 152 -14.24 21.42 20.97
N THR A 153 -13.75 21.74 19.78
CA THR A 153 -14.51 22.47 18.76
C THR A 153 -15.46 21.52 18.03
N ALA A 154 -16.75 21.55 18.42
CA ALA A 154 -17.78 20.70 17.82
C ALA A 154 -18.14 21.13 16.38
N GLU A 155 -18.02 22.42 16.07
CA GLU A 155 -18.26 23.00 14.76
C GLU A 155 -17.10 23.92 14.40
N VAL A 156 -16.50 23.70 13.24
CA VAL A 156 -15.38 24.52 12.77
C VAL A 156 -15.92 25.87 12.28
N PRO A 157 -15.57 27.00 12.93
CA PRO A 157 -16.02 28.32 12.48
C PRO A 157 -15.32 28.71 11.17
N VAL A 158 -16.03 29.41 10.29
CA VAL A 158 -15.50 29.84 8.98
C VAL A 158 -14.27 30.74 9.15
N GLU A 159 -14.25 31.54 10.21
CA GLU A 159 -13.14 32.43 10.54
C GLU A 159 -11.86 31.64 10.85
N ALA A 160 -11.97 30.46 11.47
CA ALA A 160 -10.82 29.58 11.70
C ALA A 160 -10.33 28.95 10.40
N LEU A 161 -11.22 28.63 9.46
CA LEU A 161 -10.84 28.17 8.12
C LEU A 161 -10.13 29.27 7.33
N ASP A 162 -10.61 30.50 7.41
CA ASP A 162 -9.96 31.65 6.75
C ASP A 162 -8.59 31.96 7.37
N ALA A 163 -8.46 31.89 8.70
CA ALA A 163 -7.17 32.06 9.38
C ALA A 163 -6.17 30.95 9.01
N CYS A 164 -6.64 29.70 8.95
CA CYS A 164 -5.85 28.55 8.48
C CYS A 164 -5.39 28.77 7.04
N ARG A 165 -6.31 29.10 6.12
CA ARG A 165 -5.99 29.39 4.72
C ARG A 165 -4.95 30.50 4.60
N ALA A 166 -5.16 31.63 5.26
CA ALA A 166 -4.22 32.75 5.21
C ALA A 166 -2.83 32.37 5.74
N SER A 167 -2.75 31.55 6.79
CA SER A 167 -1.49 31.08 7.36
C SER A 167 -0.75 30.11 6.43
N LEU A 168 -1.48 29.20 5.78
CA LEU A 168 -0.91 28.28 4.79
C LEU A 168 -0.46 29.03 3.52
N GLU A 169 -1.25 29.97 3.02
CA GLU A 169 -0.90 30.83 1.89
C GLU A 169 0.32 31.70 2.21
N ALA A 170 0.42 32.27 3.41
CA ALA A 170 1.57 33.06 3.81
C ALA A 170 2.86 32.23 3.93
N ARG A 171 2.74 30.95 4.31
CA ARG A 171 3.89 30.05 4.44
C ARG A 171 4.34 29.45 3.12
N TRP A 172 3.40 29.00 2.30
CA TRP A 172 3.68 28.17 1.12
C TRP A 172 3.39 28.87 -0.21
N GLY A 173 2.60 29.93 -0.23
CA GLY A 173 2.20 30.59 -1.47
C GLY A 173 1.66 29.60 -2.52
N ASP A 174 2.17 29.72 -3.74
CA ASP A 174 1.79 28.84 -4.86
C ASP A 174 2.23 27.38 -4.65
N ASP A 175 3.22 27.11 -3.78
CA ASP A 175 3.69 25.76 -3.50
C ASP A 175 2.65 24.95 -2.71
N LEU A 176 1.59 25.56 -2.17
CA LEU A 176 0.50 24.83 -1.52
C LEU A 176 -0.17 23.83 -2.48
N ALA A 177 -0.20 24.15 -3.78
CA ALA A 177 -0.70 23.24 -4.82
C ALA A 177 0.10 21.93 -4.91
N ARG A 178 1.35 21.91 -4.42
CA ARG A 178 2.23 20.73 -4.45
C ARG A 178 1.92 19.71 -3.36
N PHE A 179 1.00 20.00 -2.44
CA PHE A 179 0.48 19.05 -1.45
C PHE A 179 -0.71 18.22 -1.97
N GLY A 180 -1.07 18.35 -3.25
CA GLY A 180 -2.16 17.59 -3.87
C GLY A 180 -1.88 16.08 -4.03
N THR A 181 -2.94 15.33 -4.34
CA THR A 181 -2.91 13.87 -4.46
C THR A 181 -1.94 13.35 -5.53
N THR A 182 -1.73 14.08 -6.63
CA THR A 182 -0.76 13.70 -7.67
C THR A 182 0.65 13.59 -7.09
N SER A 183 1.10 14.62 -6.36
CA SER A 183 2.42 14.60 -5.73
C SER A 183 2.50 13.56 -4.61
N ALA A 184 1.41 13.36 -3.86
CA ALA A 184 1.34 12.31 -2.84
C ALA A 184 1.44 10.90 -3.43
N ALA A 185 0.94 10.68 -4.66
CA ALA A 185 1.08 9.41 -5.36
C ALA A 185 2.54 9.15 -5.79
N HIS A 186 3.25 10.19 -6.22
CA HIS A 186 4.69 10.10 -6.51
C HIS A 186 5.52 9.78 -5.26
N ASP A 187 5.14 10.27 -4.08
CA ASP A 187 5.80 9.89 -2.81
C ASP A 187 5.65 8.41 -2.51
N LEU A 188 4.43 7.89 -2.69
CA LEU A 188 4.17 6.47 -2.48
C LEU A 188 4.96 5.60 -3.46
N ASP A 189 5.01 6.01 -4.73
CA ASP A 189 5.79 5.36 -5.77
C ASP A 189 7.31 5.38 -5.46
N ALA A 190 7.83 6.51 -4.97
CA ALA A 190 9.20 6.60 -4.48
C ALA A 190 9.46 5.63 -3.31
N LEU A 191 8.56 5.55 -2.34
CA LEU A 191 8.66 4.60 -1.22
C LEU A 191 8.65 3.13 -1.69
N VAL A 192 7.82 2.80 -2.69
CA VAL A 192 7.77 1.46 -3.30
C VAL A 192 9.13 1.12 -3.93
N ARG A 193 9.76 2.05 -4.65
CA ARG A 193 11.11 1.88 -5.22
C ARG A 193 12.17 1.67 -4.14
N VAL A 194 12.17 2.48 -3.09
CA VAL A 194 13.12 2.37 -1.95
C VAL A 194 13.05 0.97 -1.32
N ARG A 195 11.83 0.47 -1.10
CA ARG A 195 11.60 -0.89 -0.60
C ARG A 195 12.14 -1.96 -1.56
N ALA A 196 11.85 -1.84 -2.86
CA ALA A 196 12.29 -2.80 -3.87
C ALA A 196 13.82 -2.93 -3.92
N ASN A 197 14.53 -1.79 -3.86
CA ASN A 197 15.99 -1.74 -3.85
C ASN A 197 16.58 -2.42 -2.61
N ARG A 198 15.99 -2.21 -1.42
CA ARG A 198 16.43 -2.90 -0.19
C ARG A 198 16.27 -4.42 -0.30
N HIS A 199 15.14 -4.91 -0.78
CA HIS A 199 14.92 -6.35 -0.95
C HIS A 199 15.87 -6.97 -1.99
N ALA A 200 16.28 -6.22 -3.02
CA ALA A 200 17.31 -6.67 -3.96
C ALA A 200 18.68 -6.80 -3.28
N SER A 201 19.07 -5.80 -2.47
CA SER A 201 20.31 -5.82 -1.68
C SER A 201 20.34 -6.97 -0.67
N GLU A 202 19.28 -7.16 0.11
CA GLU A 202 19.18 -8.23 1.12
C GLU A 202 19.28 -9.63 0.52
N ARG A 203 18.64 -9.86 -0.64
CA ARG A 203 18.73 -11.15 -1.37
C ARG A 203 20.14 -11.44 -1.86
N THR A 204 20.86 -10.40 -2.30
CA THR A 204 22.25 -10.55 -2.79
C THR A 204 23.22 -10.85 -1.64
N THR A 205 22.96 -10.31 -0.45
CA THR A 205 23.82 -10.51 0.73
C THR A 205 23.54 -11.80 1.51
N ARG A 206 22.42 -12.48 1.26
CA ARG A 206 22.09 -13.74 1.95
C ARG A 206 23.00 -14.85 1.41
N PRO A 207 23.80 -15.53 2.25
CA PRO A 207 24.58 -16.69 1.81
C PRO A 207 23.64 -17.71 1.17
N SER A 208 23.99 -18.21 -0.02
CA SER A 208 23.25 -19.32 -0.64
C SER A 208 23.29 -20.51 0.30
N GLU A 209 22.14 -20.93 0.85
CA GLU A 209 22.06 -22.22 1.51
C GLU A 209 22.48 -23.31 0.51
N PRO A 210 23.39 -24.22 0.88
CA PRO A 210 23.78 -25.30 -0.01
C PRO A 210 22.54 -26.13 -0.32
N SER A 211 22.10 -26.10 -1.58
CA SER A 211 21.02 -26.94 -2.07
C SER A 211 21.29 -28.39 -1.69
N ASP A 212 20.31 -29.03 -1.06
CA ASP A 212 20.31 -30.44 -0.64
C ASP A 212 21.07 -31.35 -1.62
N VAL A 213 22.34 -31.64 -1.31
CA VAL A 213 23.05 -32.81 -1.81
C VAL A 213 22.90 -33.92 -0.77
N LEU A 214 21.66 -34.38 -0.59
CA LEU A 214 21.39 -35.73 -0.13
C LEU A 214 20.63 -36.45 -1.24
N ARG A 215 21.38 -36.74 -2.30
CA ARG A 215 21.06 -37.80 -3.26
C ARG A 215 21.04 -39.12 -2.47
N ASN A 216 19.85 -39.55 -2.10
CA ASN A 216 19.56 -40.83 -1.44
C ASN A 216 19.96 -42.00 -2.35
N PRO A 217 20.92 -42.88 -1.98
CA PRO A 217 21.19 -44.10 -2.71
C PRO A 217 20.81 -45.31 -1.84
N ALA A 218 19.52 -45.59 -1.69
CA ALA A 218 19.06 -46.90 -1.23
C ALA A 218 17.58 -47.14 -1.58
N ARG A 219 17.28 -47.33 -2.87
CA ARG A 219 16.19 -48.25 -3.25
C ARG A 219 16.83 -49.62 -3.47
N SER A 220 16.61 -50.53 -2.53
CA SER A 220 16.74 -51.97 -2.75
C SER A 220 15.36 -52.58 -2.52
N GLU A 221 14.82 -53.18 -3.58
CA GLU A 221 13.53 -53.86 -3.67
C GLU A 221 13.37 -55.05 -2.70
N PRO A 222 12.14 -55.53 -2.44
CA PRO A 222 11.84 -56.46 -1.37
C PRO A 222 12.12 -57.93 -1.75
N SER A 223 12.81 -58.66 -0.87
CA SER A 223 13.02 -60.10 -1.00
C SER A 223 11.86 -60.87 -0.37
N ALA A 224 11.14 -61.61 -1.20
CA ALA A 224 10.13 -62.58 -0.80
C ALA A 224 10.74 -63.70 0.08
N ARG A 225 10.12 -63.96 1.23
CA ARG A 225 10.25 -65.25 1.94
C ARG A 225 8.88 -65.79 2.32
N SER A 226 8.50 -66.81 1.56
CA SER A 226 7.79 -68.04 1.94
C SER A 226 7.13 -68.13 3.33
N ASN A 227 5.81 -68.31 3.29
CA ASN A 227 4.93 -68.90 4.31
C ASN A 227 5.28 -70.39 4.56
N PRO A 228 5.02 -70.95 5.75
CA PRO A 228 4.01 -72.02 5.76
C PRO A 228 3.07 -72.07 6.98
N ALA A 229 1.84 -72.55 6.68
CA ALA A 229 0.87 -73.29 7.51
C ALA A 229 0.15 -72.53 8.65
N ARG A 230 -1.14 -72.19 8.49
CA ARG A 230 -2.37 -73.00 8.76
C ARG A 230 -2.58 -73.40 10.23
N SER A 231 -3.49 -72.68 10.90
CA SER A 231 -4.56 -73.27 11.72
C SER A 231 -5.56 -72.18 12.17
N GLU A 232 -6.75 -72.24 11.62
CA GLU A 232 -8.01 -71.65 12.13
C GLU A 232 -8.95 -72.81 12.48
N PRO A 233 -10.10 -72.60 13.14
CA PRO A 233 -10.43 -71.78 14.33
C PRO A 233 -11.24 -72.69 15.34
N PRO A 234 -12.12 -72.25 16.28
CA PRO A 234 -13.38 -71.55 15.96
C PRO A 234 -13.96 -70.56 17.03
N SER A 235 -14.93 -69.71 16.61
CA SER A 235 -16.23 -69.34 17.24
C SER A 235 -16.30 -69.16 18.79
N GLU A 236 -16.91 -68.16 19.44
CA GLU A 236 -17.90 -67.11 19.12
C GLU A 236 -18.08 -66.22 20.42
N PRO A 237 -19.17 -65.46 20.66
CA PRO A 237 -19.15 -64.01 20.92
C PRO A 237 -19.37 -63.62 22.40
N SER A 238 -19.32 -62.31 22.73
CA SER A 238 -20.17 -61.68 23.75
C SER A 238 -20.04 -60.15 23.75
N ASP A 239 -21.20 -59.52 23.90
CA ASP A 239 -21.49 -58.11 24.12
C ASP A 239 -20.68 -57.44 25.24
N VAL A 240 -20.75 -56.10 25.32
CA VAL A 240 -21.24 -55.34 26.49
C VAL A 240 -20.90 -53.84 26.34
N LEU A 241 -21.99 -53.05 26.28
CA LEU A 241 -22.21 -51.63 26.66
C LEU A 241 -21.55 -50.49 25.89
#